data_AF-A0A7W5UTZ7-F1
#
_entry.id   AF-A0A7W5UTZ7-F1
#
_cell.length_a   1.000
_cell.length_b   1.000
_cell.length_c   1.000
_cell.angle_alpha   90.00
_cell.angle_beta   90.00
_cell.angle_gamma   90.00
#
_symmetry.space_group_name_H-M   'P 1'
#
loop_
_entity.id
_entity.type
_entity.pdbx_description
1 polymer ?
#
loop_
_entity_poly.entity_id
_entity_poly.type
_entity_poly.pdbx_seq_one_letter_code
_entity_poly.pdbx_strand_id
1 'polypeptide(L)'
;MPEPLLADPYQDPERSAELADSLSMAALVLLERLSPLERAVFVLREVFDFGFPEVASAVGRSEAACRQLAVRARRHMAAGRPRFQAGRKEREELASRFFDALREGDVAGLQNLLAADVSMVGDGGGKAPQLAKAVIGAQNVARLLASVFPQMALIGVTGEPHEVNGQPGAIFRDRGGKVLHALALDVLDGQIQTIRTVINPDKLGHVGPVADAWAINREVRQALRPTQ
;
A
#
# COMPACT_ATOMS: atom_id res chain seq x y z
N MET A 1 5.62 8.69 3.01
CA MET A 1 5.61 7.22 2.78
C MET A 1 6.96 6.78 2.20
N PRO A 2 7.34 5.50 2.24
CA PRO A 2 8.56 5.01 1.57
C PRO A 2 8.47 5.20 0.04
N GLU A 3 9.61 5.15 -0.65
CA GLU A 3 9.67 5.16 -2.11
C GLU A 3 9.08 3.87 -2.70
N PRO A 4 8.45 3.91 -3.89
CA PRO A 4 7.82 2.76 -4.51
C PRO A 4 8.83 1.93 -5.31
N LEU A 5 9.34 0.85 -4.73
CA LEU A 5 10.27 -0.06 -5.42
C LEU A 5 9.51 -1.05 -6.32
N LEU A 6 9.95 -1.16 -7.59
CA LEU A 6 9.39 -2.07 -8.60
C LEU A 6 10.08 -3.43 -8.66
N ALA A 7 11.36 -3.48 -8.29
CA ALA A 7 12.12 -4.70 -8.14
C ALA A 7 12.25 -5.00 -6.65
N ASP A 8 12.12 -6.27 -6.30
CA ASP A 8 12.58 -6.74 -4.99
C ASP A 8 14.12 -6.56 -4.98
N PRO A 9 14.68 -5.69 -4.10
CA PRO A 9 16.13 -5.51 -4.01
C PRO A 9 16.89 -6.78 -3.60
N TYR A 10 16.19 -7.90 -3.36
CA TYR A 10 16.74 -9.19 -2.96
C TYR A 10 16.68 -10.30 -4.03
N GLN A 11 16.48 -9.97 -5.32
CA GLN A 11 16.49 -10.94 -6.43
C GLN A 11 17.88 -11.22 -7.05
N ASP A 12 18.99 -11.06 -6.32
CA ASP A 12 20.32 -11.48 -6.77
C ASP A 12 20.74 -12.84 -6.14
N PRO A 13 20.73 -13.97 -6.90
CA PRO A 13 20.84 -15.33 -6.36
C PRO A 13 22.27 -15.82 -6.03
N GLU A 14 23.33 -15.02 -6.17
CA GLU A 14 24.72 -15.52 -6.07
C GLU A 14 25.36 -15.53 -4.66
N ARG A 15 24.65 -15.13 -3.59
CA ARG A 15 25.20 -15.21 -2.21
C ARG A 15 24.43 -16.15 -1.29
N SER A 16 24.50 -17.43 -1.64
CA SER A 16 24.18 -18.56 -0.75
C SER A 16 25.33 -18.78 0.24
N ALA A 17 25.37 -18.01 1.34
CA ALA A 17 26.16 -18.30 2.54
C ALA A 17 25.24 -18.83 3.68
N GLU A 18 24.37 -19.73 3.27
CA GLU A 18 23.79 -20.90 3.94
C GLU A 18 23.78 -20.97 5.48
N LEU A 19 22.54 -20.94 6.00
CA LEU A 19 22.02 -21.49 7.27
C LEU A 19 22.03 -20.64 8.55
N ALA A 20 22.89 -19.65 8.72
CA ALA A 20 22.70 -18.62 9.75
C ALA A 20 21.89 -17.42 9.21
N ASP A 21 22.12 -17.06 7.94
CA ASP A 21 21.41 -15.98 7.26
C ASP A 21 19.95 -16.33 6.96
N SER A 22 19.61 -17.60 6.73
CA SER A 22 18.24 -17.98 6.39
C SER A 22 17.24 -17.76 7.53
N LEU A 23 17.67 -17.88 8.80
CA LEU A 23 16.83 -17.55 9.96
C LEU A 23 16.71 -16.03 10.15
N SER A 24 17.81 -15.30 9.98
CA SER A 24 17.81 -13.82 10.03
C SER A 24 16.95 -13.23 8.92
N MET A 25 17.01 -13.78 7.71
CA MET A 25 16.18 -13.39 6.57
C MET A 25 14.71 -13.73 6.80
N ALA A 26 14.39 -14.93 7.28
CA ALA A 26 13.02 -15.28 7.62
C ALA A 26 12.44 -14.35 8.71
N ALA A 27 13.26 -13.97 9.70
CA ALA A 27 12.86 -13.01 10.73
C ALA A 27 12.63 -11.61 10.15
N LEU A 28 13.49 -11.11 9.27
CA LEU A 28 13.33 -9.80 8.61
C LEU A 28 12.06 -9.74 7.76
N VAL A 29 11.81 -10.76 6.93
CA VAL A 29 10.59 -10.86 6.12
C VAL A 29 9.32 -10.92 6.97
N LEU A 30 9.38 -11.57 8.14
CA LEU A 30 8.25 -11.60 9.07
C LEU A 30 8.02 -10.22 9.72
N LEU A 31 9.10 -9.49 10.07
CA LEU A 31 9.02 -8.15 10.66
C LEU A 31 8.55 -7.08 9.66
N GLU A 32 8.79 -7.24 8.36
CA GLU A 32 8.28 -6.32 7.32
C GLU A 32 6.75 -6.32 7.19
N ARG A 33 6.08 -7.35 7.71
CA ARG A 33 4.61 -7.45 7.72
C ARG A 33 3.95 -6.63 8.83
N LEU A 34 4.74 -6.15 9.77
CA LEU A 34 4.28 -5.29 10.84
C LEU A 34 4.28 -3.84 10.34
N SER A 35 3.26 -3.07 10.71
CA SER A 35 3.35 -1.61 10.54
C SER A 35 4.60 -1.10 11.30
N PRO A 36 5.18 0.05 10.91
CA PRO A 36 6.38 0.57 11.56
C PRO A 36 6.26 0.66 13.10
N LEU A 37 5.05 0.96 13.58
CA LEU A 37 4.75 1.07 15.01
C LEU A 37 4.60 -0.31 15.69
N GLU A 38 3.93 -1.27 15.03
CA GLU A 38 3.86 -2.65 15.52
C GLU A 38 5.24 -3.30 15.55
N ARG A 39 6.08 -3.04 14.55
CA ARG A 39 7.46 -3.54 14.50
C ARG A 39 8.29 -3.00 15.65
N ALA A 40 8.25 -1.68 15.87
CA ALA A 40 8.96 -1.06 16.98
C ALA A 40 8.51 -1.64 18.34
N VAL A 41 7.19 -1.75 18.55
CA VAL A 41 6.63 -2.34 19.78
C VAL A 41 7.01 -3.82 19.91
N PHE A 42 6.93 -4.60 18.84
CA PHE A 42 7.25 -6.03 18.83
C PHE A 42 8.74 -6.28 19.11
N VAL A 43 9.64 -5.56 18.46
CA VAL A 43 11.08 -5.71 18.66
C VAL A 43 11.46 -5.28 20.09
N LEU A 44 11.01 -4.12 20.55
CA LEU A 44 11.32 -3.64 21.90
C LEU A 44 10.74 -4.56 22.98
N ARG A 45 9.52 -5.09 22.79
CA ARG A 45 8.84 -5.92 23.80
C ARG A 45 9.22 -7.39 23.76
N GLU A 46 9.35 -7.99 22.59
CA GLU A 46 9.46 -9.46 22.42
C GLU A 46 10.91 -9.89 22.12
N VAL A 47 11.76 -9.00 21.61
CA VAL A 47 13.19 -9.30 21.36
C VAL A 47 14.07 -8.74 22.47
N PHE A 48 13.82 -7.49 22.90
CA PHE A 48 14.61 -6.82 23.94
C PHE A 48 13.97 -6.86 25.34
N ASP A 49 12.78 -7.46 25.47
CA ASP A 49 12.03 -7.67 26.72
C ASP A 49 11.78 -6.40 27.57
N PHE A 50 11.69 -5.22 26.94
CA PHE A 50 11.35 -4.00 27.65
C PHE A 50 9.93 -4.03 28.22
N GLY A 51 9.71 -3.34 29.34
CA GLY A 51 8.39 -3.16 29.92
C GLY A 51 7.51 -2.26 29.05
N PHE A 52 6.18 -2.47 29.08
CA PHE A 52 5.24 -1.58 28.38
C PHE A 52 5.40 -0.08 28.69
N PRO A 53 5.75 0.34 29.93
CA PRO A 53 6.04 1.75 30.21
C PRO A 53 7.25 2.30 29.41
N GLU A 54 8.30 1.51 29.27
CA GLU A 54 9.54 1.89 28.56
C GLU A 54 9.30 1.93 27.04
N VAL A 55 8.59 0.92 26.52
CA VAL A 55 8.17 0.87 25.12
C VAL A 55 7.29 2.07 24.77
N ALA A 56 6.32 2.40 25.63
CA ALA A 56 5.40 3.52 25.47
C ALA A 56 6.15 4.87 25.38
N SER A 57 7.14 5.07 26.24
CA SER A 57 8.04 6.23 26.21
C SER A 57 8.84 6.29 24.90
N ALA A 58 9.44 5.17 24.48
CA ALA A 58 10.27 5.09 23.28
C ALA A 58 9.50 5.35 21.97
N VAL A 59 8.25 4.88 21.87
CA VAL A 59 7.44 5.00 20.65
C VAL A 59 6.42 6.15 20.68
N GLY A 60 6.41 6.95 21.76
CA GLY A 60 5.53 8.11 21.91
C GLY A 60 4.04 7.76 21.97
N ARG A 61 3.68 6.67 22.66
CA ARG A 61 2.28 6.17 22.80
C ARG A 61 1.93 5.84 24.24
N SER A 62 0.65 5.61 24.52
CA SER A 62 0.22 5.11 25.83
C SER A 62 0.52 3.61 25.98
N GLU A 63 0.71 3.13 27.22
CA GLU A 63 0.91 1.70 27.49
C GLU A 63 -0.25 0.84 26.96
N ALA A 64 -1.49 1.32 27.07
CA ALA A 64 -2.66 0.63 26.55
C ALA A 64 -2.58 0.44 25.02
N ALA A 65 -2.12 1.46 24.29
CA ALA A 65 -1.89 1.37 22.85
C ALA A 65 -0.76 0.39 22.52
N CYS A 66 0.35 0.42 23.26
CA CYS A 66 1.45 -0.53 23.08
C CYS A 66 1.03 -1.98 23.33
N ARG A 67 0.19 -2.25 24.34
CA ARG A 67 -0.36 -3.60 24.59
C ARG A 67 -1.22 -4.08 23.43
N GLN A 68 -2.05 -3.21 22.86
CA GLN A 68 -2.85 -3.54 21.67
C GLN A 68 -1.97 -3.81 20.45
N LEU A 69 -0.94 -2.99 20.23
CA LEU A 69 0.01 -3.15 19.12
C LEU A 69 0.80 -4.45 19.24
N ALA A 70 1.22 -4.85 20.45
CA ALA A 70 1.90 -6.12 20.68
C ALA A 70 1.01 -7.33 20.35
N VAL A 71 -0.28 -7.29 20.72
CA VAL A 71 -1.24 -8.35 20.37
C VAL A 71 -1.44 -8.46 18.86
N ARG A 72 -1.57 -7.32 18.15
CA ARG A 72 -1.67 -7.32 16.67
C ARG A 72 -0.41 -7.86 16.02
N ALA A 73 0.76 -7.43 16.51
CA ALA A 73 2.03 -7.90 15.99
C ALA A 73 2.19 -9.42 16.12
N ARG A 74 1.84 -10.02 17.27
CA ARG A 74 1.85 -11.49 17.44
C ARG A 74 0.90 -12.21 16.48
N ARG A 75 -0.29 -11.65 16.24
CA ARG A 75 -1.24 -12.22 15.28
C ARG A 75 -0.68 -12.20 13.86
N HIS A 76 -0.09 -11.08 13.44
CA HIS A 76 0.53 -10.94 12.12
C HIS A 76 1.74 -11.87 11.94
N MET A 77 2.54 -12.08 12.99
CA MET A 77 3.66 -13.03 12.98
C MET A 77 3.19 -14.50 12.90
N ALA A 78 2.10 -14.86 13.59
CA ALA A 78 1.57 -16.22 13.63
C ALA A 78 0.93 -16.68 12.31
N ALA A 79 0.45 -15.74 11.48
CA ALA A 79 -0.14 -16.04 10.17
C ALA A 79 0.89 -16.54 9.11
N GLY A 80 2.19 -16.52 9.42
CA GLY A 80 3.30 -16.77 8.50
C GLY A 80 3.95 -18.16 8.51
N ARG A 81 3.20 -19.27 8.56
CA ARG A 81 3.72 -20.64 8.24
C ARG A 81 2.77 -21.31 7.20
N PRO A 82 3.15 -22.42 6.54
CA PRO A 82 3.38 -22.67 5.09
C PRO A 82 2.33 -22.19 4.04
N ARG A 83 1.47 -21.22 4.36
CA ARG A 83 0.44 -20.64 3.47
C ARG A 83 0.97 -19.65 2.41
N PHE A 84 2.28 -19.55 2.21
CA PHE A 84 2.90 -18.44 1.48
C PHE A 84 2.57 -18.38 -0.02
N GLN A 85 2.52 -19.51 -0.73
CA GLN A 85 2.15 -19.51 -2.15
C GLN A 85 0.64 -19.32 -2.35
N ALA A 86 -0.18 -19.99 -1.54
CA ALA A 86 -1.63 -19.83 -1.55
C ALA A 86 -2.03 -18.37 -1.26
N GLY A 87 -1.42 -17.75 -0.24
CA GLY A 87 -1.65 -16.35 0.10
C GLY A 87 -1.09 -15.34 -0.93
N ARG A 88 -0.09 -15.71 -1.75
CA ARG A 88 0.33 -14.86 -2.89
C ARG A 88 -0.71 -14.89 -4.00
N LYS A 89 -1.15 -16.09 -4.39
CA LYS A 89 -2.16 -16.26 -5.43
C LYS A 89 -3.49 -15.59 -5.05
N GLU A 90 -3.93 -15.75 -3.81
CA GLU A 90 -5.13 -15.08 -3.29
C GLU A 90 -5.01 -13.54 -3.31
N ARG A 91 -3.82 -13.00 -3.01
CA ARG A 91 -3.54 -11.56 -3.10
C ARG A 91 -3.57 -11.06 -4.55
N GLU A 92 -3.01 -11.81 -5.48
CA GLU A 92 -3.02 -11.49 -6.91
C GLU A 92 -4.44 -11.56 -7.49
N GLU A 93 -5.22 -12.57 -7.14
CA GLU A 93 -6.63 -12.71 -7.52
C GLU A 93 -7.51 -11.58 -6.94
N LEU A 94 -7.26 -11.21 -5.68
CA LEU A 94 -7.94 -10.06 -5.07
C LEU A 94 -7.58 -8.75 -5.77
N ALA A 95 -6.30 -8.55 -6.08
CA ALA A 95 -5.81 -7.37 -6.78
C ALA A 95 -6.37 -7.28 -8.21
N SER A 96 -6.44 -8.39 -8.94
CA SER A 96 -7.06 -8.43 -10.27
C SER A 96 -8.51 -7.95 -10.20
N ARG A 97 -9.31 -8.54 -9.31
CA ARG A 97 -10.71 -8.12 -9.11
C ARG A 97 -10.84 -6.65 -8.71
N PHE A 98 -9.91 -6.17 -7.88
CA PHE A 98 -9.87 -4.76 -7.48
C PHE A 98 -9.59 -3.85 -8.68
N PHE A 99 -8.59 -4.14 -9.50
CA PHE A 99 -8.25 -3.31 -10.67
C PHE A 99 -9.31 -3.37 -11.77
N ASP A 100 -10.02 -4.49 -11.90
CA ASP A 100 -11.19 -4.59 -12.79
C ASP A 100 -12.33 -3.69 -12.30
N ALA A 101 -12.71 -3.80 -11.03
CA ALA A 101 -13.75 -2.94 -10.44
C ALA A 101 -13.35 -1.45 -10.47
N LEU A 102 -12.06 -1.14 -10.28
CA LEU A 102 -11.51 0.22 -10.35
C LEU A 102 -11.66 0.84 -11.75
N ARG A 103 -11.37 0.05 -12.78
CA ARG A 103 -11.46 0.45 -14.19
C ARG A 103 -12.92 0.65 -14.62
N GLU A 104 -13.83 -0.18 -14.14
CA GLU A 104 -15.26 -0.09 -14.44
C GLU A 104 -15.99 0.98 -13.62
N GLY A 105 -15.37 1.47 -12.54
CA GLY A 105 -16.05 2.35 -11.59
C GLY A 105 -17.12 1.63 -10.77
N ASP A 106 -16.98 0.32 -10.56
CA ASP A 106 -17.92 -0.49 -9.79
C ASP A 106 -17.76 -0.22 -8.28
N VAL A 107 -18.58 0.68 -7.77
CA VAL A 107 -18.61 1.03 -6.34
C VAL A 107 -18.92 -0.18 -5.47
N ALA A 108 -19.83 -1.07 -5.89
CA ALA A 108 -20.27 -2.21 -5.07
C ALA A 108 -19.19 -3.31 -5.08
N GLY A 109 -18.63 -3.61 -6.24
CA GLY A 109 -17.49 -4.51 -6.39
C GLY A 109 -16.29 -4.05 -5.56
N LEU A 110 -15.94 -2.77 -5.62
CA LEU A 110 -14.89 -2.21 -4.77
C LEU A 110 -15.22 -2.40 -3.29
N GLN A 111 -16.41 -2.00 -2.82
CA GLN A 111 -16.79 -2.13 -1.39
C GLN A 111 -16.66 -3.56 -0.87
N ASN A 112 -17.00 -4.57 -1.67
CA ASN A 112 -16.93 -5.98 -1.27
C ASN A 112 -15.50 -6.49 -1.06
N LEU A 113 -14.50 -5.84 -1.68
CA LEU A 113 -13.09 -6.22 -1.60
C LEU A 113 -12.34 -5.48 -0.48
N LEU A 114 -12.92 -4.39 0.02
CA LEU A 114 -12.32 -3.54 1.05
C LEU A 114 -12.74 -4.00 2.45
N ALA A 115 -11.83 -3.89 3.41
CA ALA A 115 -12.20 -3.98 4.82
C ALA A 115 -13.07 -2.79 5.25
N ALA A 116 -13.92 -2.99 6.25
CA ALA A 116 -14.86 -1.95 6.70
C ALA A 116 -14.16 -0.65 7.12
N ASP A 117 -12.99 -0.76 7.75
CA ASP A 117 -12.14 0.33 8.25
C ASP A 117 -10.94 0.63 7.33
N VAL A 118 -11.00 0.20 6.05
CA VAL A 118 -9.96 0.48 5.06
C VAL A 118 -9.55 1.95 5.07
N SER A 119 -8.26 2.19 4.89
CA SER A 119 -7.75 3.55 4.69
C SER A 119 -7.10 3.71 3.32
N MET A 120 -7.29 4.87 2.70
CA MET A 120 -6.55 5.29 1.52
C MET A 120 -5.64 6.45 1.90
N VAL A 121 -4.34 6.29 1.66
CA VAL A 121 -3.32 7.30 1.99
C VAL A 121 -2.49 7.64 0.76
N GLY A 122 -2.31 8.94 0.52
CA GLY A 122 -1.53 9.46 -0.60
C GLY A 122 -0.31 10.27 -0.16
N ASP A 123 0.83 10.01 -0.77
CA ASP A 123 2.04 10.83 -0.65
C ASP A 123 2.24 11.69 -1.89
N GLY A 124 1.82 12.94 -1.80
CA GLY A 124 2.08 13.96 -2.83
C GLY A 124 3.30 14.84 -2.54
N GLY A 125 3.92 14.73 -1.36
CA GLY A 125 5.08 15.55 -0.96
C GLY A 125 4.90 17.07 -1.01
N GLY A 126 3.66 17.58 -1.09
CA GLY A 126 3.37 19.00 -1.37
C GLY A 126 3.64 19.44 -2.82
N LYS A 127 4.08 18.52 -3.68
CA LYS A 127 4.45 18.74 -5.08
C LYS A 127 3.41 18.20 -6.07
N ALA A 128 2.45 17.45 -5.59
CA ALA A 128 1.32 16.94 -6.35
C ALA A 128 -0.01 17.29 -5.66
N PRO A 129 -1.14 17.30 -6.40
CA PRO A 129 -2.46 17.48 -5.82
C PRO A 129 -2.69 16.44 -4.73
N GLN A 130 -2.80 16.90 -3.50
CA GLN A 130 -3.09 16.00 -2.40
C GLN A 130 -4.58 15.70 -2.43
N LEU A 131 -4.94 14.43 -2.62
CA LEU A 131 -6.22 13.96 -2.11
C LEU A 131 -6.16 14.13 -0.59
N ALA A 132 -6.69 15.26 -0.13
CA ALA A 132 -6.52 15.76 1.21
C ALA A 132 -7.00 14.76 2.26
N LYS A 133 -6.13 14.45 3.24
CA LYS A 133 -6.34 13.57 4.40
C LYS A 133 -6.65 12.10 4.02
N ALA A 134 -6.15 11.19 4.85
CA ALA A 134 -6.47 9.77 4.73
C ALA A 134 -7.99 9.60 4.65
N VAL A 135 -8.49 8.95 3.60
CA VAL A 135 -9.91 8.63 3.46
C VAL A 135 -10.12 7.28 4.13
N ILE A 136 -11.07 7.23 5.06
CA ILE A 136 -11.33 6.04 5.87
C ILE A 136 -12.75 5.52 5.60
N GLY A 137 -12.87 4.21 5.56
CA GLY A 137 -14.12 3.47 5.45
C GLY A 137 -14.40 3.00 4.02
N ALA A 138 -14.84 1.74 3.90
CA ALA A 138 -15.05 1.07 2.61
C ALA A 138 -15.92 1.89 1.64
N GLN A 139 -17.02 2.45 2.14
CA GLN A 139 -17.94 3.22 1.30
C GLN A 139 -17.29 4.50 0.74
N ASN A 140 -16.57 5.24 1.57
CA ASN A 140 -15.94 6.50 1.17
C ASN A 140 -14.80 6.25 0.17
N VAL A 141 -13.97 5.26 0.47
CA VAL A 141 -12.85 4.86 -0.40
C VAL A 141 -13.37 4.36 -1.74
N ALA A 142 -14.36 3.46 -1.76
CA ALA A 142 -14.91 2.94 -3.01
C ALA A 142 -15.54 4.02 -3.90
N ARG A 143 -16.34 4.93 -3.32
CA ARG A 143 -16.93 6.06 -4.08
C ARG A 143 -15.87 6.98 -4.67
N LEU A 144 -14.80 7.23 -3.92
CA LEU A 144 -13.70 8.05 -4.38
C LEU A 144 -12.95 7.39 -5.55
N LEU A 145 -12.59 6.11 -5.41
CA LEU A 145 -11.92 5.36 -6.46
C LEU A 145 -12.78 5.27 -7.73
N ALA A 146 -14.04 4.90 -7.59
CA ALA A 146 -14.99 4.78 -8.70
C ALA A 146 -15.32 6.10 -9.39
N SER A 147 -15.16 7.24 -8.71
CA SER A 147 -15.35 8.55 -9.36
C SER A 147 -14.09 9.05 -10.06
N VAL A 148 -12.90 8.75 -9.55
CA VAL A 148 -11.65 9.34 -10.04
C VAL A 148 -11.00 8.49 -11.13
N PHE A 149 -10.90 7.17 -10.97
CA PHE A 149 -10.16 6.31 -11.89
C PHE A 149 -10.77 6.15 -13.28
N PRO A 150 -12.11 6.00 -13.44
CA PRO A 150 -12.72 6.02 -14.77
C PRO A 150 -12.49 7.33 -15.52
N GLN A 151 -12.48 8.47 -14.82
CA GLN A 151 -12.20 9.77 -15.43
C GLN A 151 -10.74 9.91 -15.87
N MET A 152 -9.79 9.36 -15.10
CA MET A 152 -8.40 9.26 -15.52
C MET A 152 -8.26 8.40 -16.78
N ALA A 153 -8.99 7.28 -16.89
CA ALA A 153 -8.98 6.45 -18.08
C ALA A 153 -9.50 7.19 -19.32
N LEU A 154 -10.55 8.02 -19.19
CA LEU A 154 -11.11 8.82 -20.29
C LEU A 154 -10.11 9.83 -20.86
N ILE A 155 -9.19 10.36 -20.05
CA ILE A 155 -8.12 11.27 -20.51
C ILE A 155 -6.83 10.53 -20.90
N GLY A 156 -6.88 9.20 -21.02
CA GLY A 156 -5.78 8.38 -21.52
C GLY A 156 -4.75 7.98 -20.48
N VAL A 157 -5.07 8.04 -19.19
CA VAL A 157 -4.23 7.44 -18.15
C VAL A 157 -4.44 5.92 -18.16
N THR A 158 -3.36 5.15 -18.24
CA THR A 158 -3.39 3.68 -18.20
C THR A 158 -2.74 3.17 -16.94
N GLY A 159 -3.25 2.05 -16.42
CA GLY A 159 -2.68 1.35 -15.26
C GLY A 159 -2.06 0.02 -15.68
N GLU A 160 -0.81 -0.20 -15.30
CA GLU A 160 -0.07 -1.44 -15.54
C GLU A 160 0.15 -2.18 -14.21
N PRO A 161 -0.39 -3.40 -14.03
CA PRO A 161 -0.16 -4.19 -12.83
C PRO A 161 1.33 -4.39 -12.57
N HIS A 162 1.77 -4.10 -11.35
CA HIS A 162 3.14 -4.25 -10.91
C HIS A 162 3.17 -4.66 -9.44
N GLU A 163 4.20 -5.40 -9.03
CA GLU A 163 4.51 -5.52 -7.62
C GLU A 163 5.15 -4.19 -7.15
N VAL A 164 4.63 -3.62 -6.06
CA VAL A 164 5.11 -2.36 -5.49
C VAL A 164 5.39 -2.60 -4.02
N ASN A 165 6.66 -2.52 -3.62
CA ASN A 165 7.11 -2.82 -2.24
C ASN A 165 6.64 -4.20 -1.73
N GLY A 166 6.70 -5.24 -2.58
CA GLY A 166 6.30 -6.60 -2.20
C GLY A 166 4.78 -6.85 -2.10
N GLN A 167 3.97 -5.85 -2.47
CA GLN A 167 2.51 -5.91 -2.49
C GLN A 167 1.98 -5.84 -3.91
N PRO A 168 0.82 -6.43 -4.20
CA PRO A 168 0.17 -6.23 -5.48
C PRO A 168 -0.21 -4.76 -5.65
N GLY A 169 0.03 -4.22 -6.84
CA GLY A 169 -0.10 -2.81 -7.13
C GLY A 169 -0.21 -2.53 -8.63
N ALA A 170 -0.12 -1.24 -8.97
CA ALA A 170 -0.07 -0.80 -10.35
C ALA A 170 0.71 0.52 -10.47
N ILE A 171 1.33 0.70 -11.63
CA ILE A 171 1.90 1.98 -12.07
C ILE A 171 0.94 2.60 -13.07
N PHE A 172 0.53 3.84 -12.79
CA PHE A 172 -0.33 4.60 -13.67
C PHE A 172 0.51 5.58 -14.49
N ARG A 173 0.29 5.59 -15.79
CA ARG A 173 1.00 6.44 -16.76
C ARG A 173 0.02 7.35 -17.48
N ASP A 174 0.45 8.57 -17.79
CA ASP A 174 -0.32 9.47 -18.65
C ASP A 174 -0.32 9.00 -20.12
N ARG A 175 -1.07 9.72 -20.97
CA ARG A 175 -1.14 9.42 -22.41
C ARG A 175 0.21 9.45 -23.12
N GLY A 176 1.19 10.16 -22.55
CA GLY A 176 2.58 10.23 -23.04
C GLY A 176 3.50 9.15 -22.48
N GLY A 177 2.97 8.19 -21.70
CA GLY A 177 3.74 7.12 -21.07
C GLY A 177 4.51 7.53 -19.81
N LYS A 178 4.34 8.76 -19.33
CA LYS A 178 5.03 9.28 -18.15
C LYS A 178 4.33 8.81 -16.87
N VAL A 179 5.11 8.45 -15.86
CA VAL A 179 4.62 7.95 -14.57
C VAL A 179 3.83 9.05 -13.85
N LEU A 180 2.55 8.81 -13.61
CA LEU A 180 1.66 9.70 -12.88
C LEU A 180 1.63 9.37 -11.39
N HIS A 181 1.39 8.10 -11.06
CA HIS A 181 1.41 7.62 -9.67
C HIS A 181 1.62 6.11 -9.59
N ALA A 182 2.10 5.67 -8.42
CA ALA A 182 2.13 4.27 -8.04
C ALA A 182 1.02 3.98 -7.02
N LEU A 183 0.42 2.80 -7.09
CA LEU A 183 -0.59 2.31 -6.15
C LEU A 183 -0.17 0.94 -5.61
N ALA A 184 -0.25 0.75 -4.30
CA ALA A 184 -0.04 -0.55 -3.65
C ALA A 184 -1.23 -0.91 -2.74
N LEU A 185 -1.56 -2.21 -2.70
CA LEU A 185 -2.66 -2.77 -1.92
C LEU A 185 -2.12 -3.61 -0.76
N ASP A 186 -2.35 -3.15 0.47
CA ASP A 186 -2.06 -3.96 1.65
C ASP A 186 -3.25 -4.88 1.91
N VAL A 187 -3.03 -6.18 1.74
CA VAL A 187 -4.05 -7.22 1.88
C VAL A 187 -3.84 -8.02 3.15
N LEU A 188 -4.91 -8.20 3.92
CA LEU A 188 -4.94 -9.07 5.11
C LEU A 188 -6.26 -9.82 5.15
N ASP A 189 -6.20 -11.12 5.46
CA ASP A 189 -7.38 -11.99 5.60
C ASP A 189 -8.36 -11.93 4.41
N GLY A 190 -7.80 -11.81 3.20
CA GLY A 190 -8.58 -11.78 1.94
C GLY A 190 -9.28 -10.44 1.65
N GLN A 191 -8.97 -9.39 2.41
CA GLN A 191 -9.52 -8.05 2.21
C GLN A 191 -8.41 -6.99 2.10
N ILE A 192 -8.70 -5.90 1.40
CA ILE A 192 -7.80 -4.75 1.29
C ILE A 192 -7.98 -3.86 2.52
N GLN A 193 -6.92 -3.76 3.32
CA GLN A 193 -6.89 -2.96 4.56
C GLN A 193 -6.37 -1.54 4.32
N THR A 194 -5.45 -1.39 3.38
CA THR A 194 -4.91 -0.06 3.06
C THR A 194 -4.56 0.07 1.59
N ILE A 195 -4.90 1.22 1.02
CA ILE A 195 -4.52 1.60 -0.33
C ILE A 195 -3.51 2.73 -0.21
N ARG A 196 -2.33 2.51 -0.81
CA ARG A 196 -1.20 3.44 -0.75
C ARG A 196 -0.99 4.03 -2.12
N THR A 197 -1.05 5.35 -2.24
CA THR A 197 -0.72 6.04 -3.49
C THR A 197 0.51 6.92 -3.29
N VAL A 198 1.42 6.86 -4.26
CA VAL A 198 2.60 7.75 -4.32
C VAL A 198 2.47 8.56 -5.60
N ILE A 199 2.27 9.86 -5.45
CA ILE A 199 2.13 10.84 -6.54
C ILE A 199 3.29 11.84 -6.51
N ASN A 200 4.09 11.83 -5.44
CA ASN A 200 5.25 12.71 -5.30
C ASN A 200 6.26 12.45 -6.44
N PRO A 201 6.49 13.43 -7.34
CA PRO A 201 7.35 13.23 -8.49
C PRO A 201 8.81 12.92 -8.12
N ASP A 202 9.30 13.44 -6.99
CA ASP A 202 10.66 13.18 -6.51
C ASP A 202 10.88 11.67 -6.26
N LYS A 203 9.81 10.95 -5.88
CA LYS A 203 9.85 9.52 -5.56
C LYS A 203 9.56 8.63 -6.76
N LEU A 204 9.11 9.21 -7.87
CA LEU A 204 8.72 8.45 -9.07
C LEU A 204 9.77 8.51 -10.17
N GLY A 205 10.76 9.42 -10.07
CA GLY A 205 11.78 9.59 -11.10
C GLY A 205 12.59 8.32 -11.38
N HIS A 206 12.78 7.45 -10.39
CA HIS A 206 13.49 6.19 -10.57
C HIS A 206 12.64 5.09 -11.26
N VAL A 207 11.32 5.28 -11.37
CA VAL A 207 10.37 4.39 -12.07
C VAL A 207 10.26 4.77 -13.55
N GLY A 208 10.53 6.03 -13.88
CA GLY A 208 10.58 6.55 -15.25
C GLY A 208 10.33 8.06 -15.31
N PRO A 209 10.24 8.63 -16.53
CA PRO A 209 9.88 10.04 -16.71
C PRO A 209 8.54 10.34 -16.05
N VAL A 210 8.45 11.41 -15.26
CA VAL A 210 7.29 11.71 -14.42
C VAL A 210 6.33 12.69 -15.11
N ALA A 211 5.03 12.47 -14.95
CA ALA A 211 3.96 13.31 -15.51
C ALA A 211 3.72 14.58 -14.67
N ASP A 212 3.07 15.59 -15.27
CA ASP A 212 2.58 16.76 -14.52
C ASP A 212 1.27 16.40 -13.81
N ALA A 213 1.37 15.98 -12.55
CA ALA A 213 0.22 15.59 -11.74
C ALA A 213 -0.80 16.73 -11.55
N TRP A 214 -0.37 18.01 -11.61
CA TRP A 214 -1.28 19.15 -11.51
C TRP A 214 -2.10 19.35 -12.78
N ALA A 215 -1.49 19.17 -13.95
CA ALA A 215 -2.20 19.19 -15.22
C ALA A 215 -3.28 18.11 -15.26
N ILE A 216 -2.91 16.87 -14.94
CA ILE A 216 -3.85 15.74 -14.91
C ILE A 216 -5.01 15.99 -13.94
N ASN A 217 -4.74 16.46 -12.72
CA ASN A 217 -5.81 16.77 -11.76
C ASN A 217 -6.75 17.90 -12.24
N ARG A 218 -6.27 18.88 -13.03
CA ARG A 218 -7.15 19.88 -13.62
C ARG A 218 -8.08 19.26 -14.66
N GLU A 219 -7.56 18.40 -15.52
CA GLU A 219 -8.35 17.69 -16.55
C GLU A 219 -9.39 16.76 -15.93
N VAL A 220 -9.00 15.96 -14.93
CA VAL A 220 -9.94 15.10 -14.18
C VAL A 220 -11.03 15.93 -13.52
N ARG A 221 -10.69 17.06 -12.89
CA ARG A 221 -11.69 17.96 -12.29
C ARG A 221 -12.62 18.61 -13.31
N GLN A 222 -12.16 18.85 -14.54
CA GLN A 222 -13.03 19.35 -15.60
C GLN A 222 -13.99 18.25 -16.09
N ALA A 223 -13.50 17.02 -16.25
CA ALA A 223 -14.32 15.88 -16.63
C ALA A 223 -15.38 15.52 -15.58
N LEU A 224 -15.10 15.76 -14.30
CA LEU A 224 -16.03 15.57 -13.18
C LEU A 224 -17.09 16.68 -13.03
N ARG A 225 -17.00 17.80 -13.76
CA ARG A 225 -18.04 18.84 -13.70
C ARG A 225 -19.24 18.41 -14.54
N PRO A 226 -20.47 18.50 -14.02
CA PRO A 226 -21.65 18.26 -14.83
C PRO A 226 -21.70 19.31 -15.94
N THR A 227 -21.88 18.86 -17.19
CA THR A 227 -22.28 19.71 -18.31
C THR A 227 -23.56 20.42 -17.90
N GLN A 228 -23.54 21.76 -17.85
CA GLN A 228 -24.76 22.55 -17.66
C GLN A 228 -25.71 22.38 -18.83
#